data_AF-A0A524MYE1-F1
#
_entry.id   AF-A0A524MYE1-F1
#
_cell.length_a   1.000
_cell.length_b   1.000
_cell.length_c   1.000
_cell.angle_alpha   90.00
_cell.angle_beta   90.00
_cell.angle_gamma   90.00
#
_symmetry.space_group_name_H-M   'P 1'
#
loop_
_entity.id
_entity.type
_entity.pdbx_description
1 polymer ?
#
loop_
_entity_poly.entity_id
_entity_poly.type
_entity_poly.pdbx_seq_one_letter_code
_entity_poly.pdbx_strand_id
1 'polypeptide(L)'
;DNAGEIALDTLLVKELRRLGCHVTVAVKDGAPSLNDALMEDALMVGMDKAADELITTGAKAIGIRLDESPQWFIDLYNNAEIILAKGMANWETMTETPAPCPTMYLFRTKCEPVAAAVGAPEGESIAYLVGKGWKL
;
A
#
# COMPACT_ATOMS: atom_id res chain seq x y z
N ASP A 1 2.37 1.13 4.92
CA ASP A 1 2.78 2.44 5.44
C ASP A 1 3.35 2.21 6.82
N ASN A 2 2.71 2.66 7.90
CA ASN A 2 3.37 2.78 9.19
C ASN A 2 3.19 1.57 10.13
N ALA A 3 4.19 1.31 10.97
CA ALA A 3 4.05 0.51 12.19
C ALA A 3 3.01 1.15 13.13
N GLY A 4 2.28 0.31 13.87
CA GLY A 4 1.12 0.72 14.68
C GLY A 4 -0.18 0.88 13.88
N GLU A 5 -0.16 1.57 12.73
CA GLU A 5 -1.31 1.66 11.81
C GLU A 5 -1.71 0.27 11.29
N ILE A 6 -0.72 -0.58 11.01
CA ILE A 6 -0.92 -1.95 10.54
C ILE A 6 -1.83 -2.80 11.44
N ALA A 7 -1.96 -2.47 12.73
CA ALA A 7 -2.91 -3.13 13.62
C ALA A 7 -4.37 -2.90 13.20
N LEU A 8 -4.72 -1.67 12.79
CA LEU A 8 -6.05 -1.33 12.28
C LEU A 8 -6.27 -1.92 10.89
N ASP A 9 -5.23 -2.02 10.07
CA ASP A 9 -5.32 -2.62 8.74
C ASP A 9 -5.77 -4.08 8.79
N THR A 10 -5.53 -4.80 9.90
CA THR A 10 -6.04 -6.17 10.07
C THR A 10 -7.57 -6.25 9.99
N LEU A 11 -8.31 -5.20 10.38
CA LEU A 11 -9.77 -5.16 10.30
C LEU A 11 -10.24 -5.09 8.85
N LEU A 12 -9.60 -4.24 8.05
CA LEU A 12 -9.89 -4.12 6.62
C LEU A 12 -9.57 -5.42 5.88
N VAL A 13 -8.41 -6.02 6.15
CA VAL A 13 -7.99 -7.29 5.55
C VAL A 13 -8.97 -8.42 5.86
N LYS A 14 -9.42 -8.54 7.12
CA LYS A 14 -10.44 -9.53 7.52
C LYS A 14 -11.75 -9.32 6.78
N GLU A 15 -12.18 -8.07 6.61
CA GLU A 15 -13.42 -7.75 5.92
C GLU A 15 -13.33 -8.08 4.43
N LEU A 16 -12.22 -7.77 3.76
CA LEU A 16 -11.97 -8.14 2.36
C LEU A 16 -12.02 -9.67 2.18
N ARG A 17 -11.37 -10.43 3.07
CA ARG A 17 -11.46 -11.90 3.04
C ARG A 17 -12.87 -12.41 3.29
N ARG A 18 -13.62 -11.79 4.22
CA ARG A 18 -15.03 -12.11 4.48
C ARG A 18 -15.91 -11.89 3.25
N LEU A 19 -15.57 -10.92 2.40
CA LEU A 19 -16.23 -10.66 1.12
C LEU A 19 -15.81 -11.63 0.00
N GLY A 20 -14.87 -12.53 0.26
CA GLY A 20 -14.40 -13.56 -0.68
C GLY A 20 -13.14 -13.19 -1.46
N CYS A 21 -12.45 -12.10 -1.11
CA CYS A 21 -11.17 -11.76 -1.71
C CYS A 21 -10.05 -12.65 -1.17
N HIS A 22 -9.11 -13.04 -2.04
CA HIS A 22 -7.79 -13.52 -1.63
C HIS A 22 -6.91 -12.29 -1.36
N VAL A 23 -6.38 -12.15 -0.15
CA VAL A 23 -5.68 -10.92 0.26
C VAL A 23 -4.21 -11.20 0.56
N THR A 24 -3.34 -10.63 -0.27
CA THR A 24 -1.89 -10.54 -0.02
C THR A 24 -1.54 -9.18 0.59
N VAL A 25 -0.86 -9.19 1.72
CA VAL A 25 -0.35 -7.97 2.38
C VAL A 25 1.15 -7.86 2.17
N ALA A 26 1.61 -6.73 1.62
CA ALA A 26 3.03 -6.43 1.43
C ALA A 26 3.50 -5.38 2.44
N VAL A 27 4.52 -5.75 3.23
CA VAL A 27 5.20 -4.85 4.17
C VAL A 27 6.61 -4.53 3.70
N LYS A 28 7.30 -3.58 4.33
CA LYS A 28 8.65 -3.20 3.89
C LYS A 28 9.67 -4.29 4.20
N ASP A 29 10.69 -4.35 3.34
CA ASP A 29 11.81 -5.25 3.51
C ASP A 29 13.02 -4.54 4.16
N GLY A 30 13.77 -5.26 4.99
CA GLY A 30 14.99 -4.75 5.61
C GLY A 30 14.78 -3.84 6.82
N ALA A 31 15.61 -2.81 6.94
CA ALA A 31 15.58 -1.88 8.08
C ALA A 31 14.45 -0.84 7.91
N PRO A 32 13.91 -0.30 9.01
CA PRO A 32 12.82 0.67 8.94
C PRO A 32 13.23 1.87 8.09
N SER A 33 12.47 2.14 7.03
CA SER A 33 12.47 3.44 6.36
C SER A 33 11.52 4.34 7.16
N LEU A 34 12.08 5.20 8.01
CA LEU A 34 11.32 5.97 9.00
C LEU A 34 10.57 5.05 9.99
N ASN A 35 9.24 5.04 9.92
CA ASN A 35 8.35 4.27 10.78
C ASN A 35 7.52 3.25 9.97
N ASP A 36 8.00 2.86 8.78
CA ASP A 36 7.36 1.86 7.96
C ASP A 36 7.22 0.51 8.70
N ALA A 37 6.08 -0.16 8.50
CA ALA A 37 5.85 -1.50 9.06
C ALA A 37 6.72 -2.56 8.36
N LEU A 38 7.41 -3.36 9.18
CA LEU A 38 8.21 -4.51 8.75
C LEU A 38 7.45 -5.82 8.95
N MET A 39 8.05 -6.92 8.50
CA MET A 39 7.53 -8.27 8.74
C MET A 39 7.29 -8.55 10.23
N GLU A 40 8.18 -8.10 11.11
CA GLU A 40 8.02 -8.27 12.56
C GLU A 40 6.80 -7.55 13.13
N ASP A 41 6.53 -6.32 12.68
CA ASP A 41 5.34 -5.55 13.08
C ASP A 41 4.05 -6.24 12.62
N ALA A 42 4.05 -6.74 11.38
CA ALA A 42 2.92 -7.44 10.80
C ALA A 42 2.60 -8.73 11.57
N LEU A 43 3.63 -9.50 11.93
CA LEU A 43 3.48 -10.70 12.76
C LEU A 43 2.98 -10.37 14.17
N MET A 44 3.48 -9.28 14.77
CA MET A 44 3.08 -8.85 16.11
C MET A 44 1.58 -8.54 16.20
N VAL A 45 1.00 -7.95 15.15
CA VAL A 45 -0.43 -7.64 15.09
C VAL A 45 -1.30 -8.80 14.56
N GLY A 46 -0.69 -9.94 14.24
CA GLY A 46 -1.38 -11.12 13.72
C GLY A 46 -1.86 -10.97 12.27
N MET A 47 -1.16 -10.19 11.46
CA MET A 47 -1.49 -9.99 10.05
C MET A 47 -1.37 -11.30 9.24
N ASP A 48 -0.44 -12.17 9.62
CA ASP A 48 -0.26 -13.53 9.05
C ASP A 48 -1.50 -14.42 9.19
N LYS A 49 -2.33 -14.15 10.21
CA LYS A 49 -3.61 -14.85 10.42
C LYS A 49 -4.76 -14.11 9.76
N ALA A 50 -4.61 -12.79 9.62
CA ALA A 50 -5.62 -11.94 9.03
C ALA A 50 -5.65 -12.06 7.50
N ALA A 51 -4.49 -12.09 6.83
CA ALA A 51 -4.32 -12.20 5.38
C ALA A 51 -4.26 -13.67 4.92
N ASP A 52 -4.38 -13.90 3.61
CA ASP A 52 -4.08 -15.20 3.00
C ASP A 52 -2.57 -15.35 2.76
N GLU A 53 -1.91 -14.24 2.42
CA GLU A 53 -0.46 -14.17 2.23
C GLU A 53 0.13 -12.91 2.87
N LEU A 54 1.29 -13.05 3.50
CA LEU A 54 2.06 -11.94 4.06
C LEU A 54 3.47 -12.00 3.46
N ILE A 55 3.84 -10.94 2.74
CA ILE A 55 5.10 -10.83 1.98
C ILE A 55 5.81 -9.52 2.31
N THR A 56 7.06 -9.38 1.86
CA THR A 56 7.72 -8.07 1.81
C THR A 56 7.57 -7.44 0.43
N THR A 57 7.96 -6.17 0.28
CA THR A 57 8.11 -5.53 -1.05
C THR A 57 9.40 -5.96 -1.76
N GLY A 58 10.32 -6.63 -1.04
CA GLY A 58 11.61 -7.09 -1.56
C GLY A 58 12.59 -5.96 -1.94
N ALA A 59 12.26 -4.72 -1.61
CA ALA A 59 13.08 -3.54 -1.88
C ALA A 59 13.12 -2.61 -0.67
N LYS A 60 14.30 -2.07 -0.37
CA LYS A 60 14.55 -1.10 0.70
C LYS A 60 14.26 0.32 0.21
N ALA A 61 12.99 0.60 -0.05
CA ALA A 61 12.55 1.87 -0.63
C ALA A 61 11.37 2.48 0.10
N ILE A 62 11.33 3.83 0.11
CA ILE A 62 10.13 4.60 0.48
C ILE A 62 9.11 4.43 -0.66
N GLY A 63 7.85 4.17 -0.32
CA GLY A 63 6.83 3.86 -1.34
C GLY A 63 7.07 2.55 -2.12
N ILE A 64 6.49 2.40 -3.31
CA ILE A 64 6.74 1.25 -4.19
C ILE A 64 7.58 1.71 -5.38
N ARG A 65 8.87 1.35 -5.35
CA ARG A 65 9.84 1.62 -6.43
C ARG A 65 9.95 0.37 -7.30
N LEU A 66 9.13 0.27 -8.34
CA LEU A 66 9.08 -0.92 -9.21
C LEU A 66 10.40 -1.17 -9.95
N ASP A 67 11.17 -0.12 -10.21
CA ASP A 67 12.52 -0.18 -10.79
C ASP A 67 13.58 -0.77 -9.85
N GLU A 68 13.32 -0.76 -8.55
CA GLU A 68 14.17 -1.36 -7.50
C GLU A 68 13.58 -2.67 -6.93
N SER A 69 12.37 -3.04 -7.36
CA SER A 69 11.65 -4.20 -6.86
C SER A 69 12.11 -5.49 -7.55
N PRO A 70 12.13 -6.62 -6.84
CA PRO A 70 12.46 -7.89 -7.46
C PRO A 70 11.34 -8.36 -8.40
N GLN A 71 11.70 -9.15 -9.42
CA GLN A 71 10.76 -9.57 -10.47
C GLN A 71 9.50 -10.24 -9.93
N TRP A 72 9.61 -11.08 -8.89
CA TRP A 72 8.47 -11.76 -8.29
C TRP A 72 7.44 -10.77 -7.69
N PHE A 73 7.88 -9.62 -7.17
CA PHE A 73 7.00 -8.60 -6.63
C PHE A 73 6.34 -7.81 -7.76
N ILE A 74 7.12 -7.48 -8.81
CA ILE A 74 6.61 -6.83 -10.02
C ILE A 74 5.54 -7.69 -10.69
N ASP A 75 5.76 -9.00 -10.79
CA ASP A 75 4.82 -9.94 -11.38
C ASP A 75 3.53 -10.01 -10.54
N LEU A 76 3.65 -10.09 -9.21
CA LEU A 76 2.49 -10.06 -8.31
C LEU A 76 1.70 -8.75 -8.45
N TYR A 77 2.40 -7.61 -8.43
CA TYR A 77 1.82 -6.28 -8.58
C TYR A 77 1.03 -6.13 -9.90
N ASN A 78 1.61 -6.58 -11.01
CA ASN A 78 0.99 -6.48 -12.33
C ASN A 78 -0.18 -7.45 -12.54
N ASN A 79 -0.21 -8.57 -11.81
CA ASN A 79 -1.29 -9.56 -11.89
C ASN A 79 -2.42 -9.32 -10.88
N ALA A 80 -2.28 -8.35 -9.96
CA ALA A 80 -3.32 -8.02 -9.00
C ALA A 80 -4.61 -7.52 -9.70
N GLU A 81 -5.77 -7.97 -9.22
CA GLU A 81 -7.07 -7.52 -9.74
C GLU A 81 -7.51 -6.17 -9.16
N ILE A 82 -7.06 -5.86 -7.95
CA ILE A 82 -7.26 -4.59 -7.25
C ILE A 82 -6.05 -4.33 -6.34
N ILE A 83 -5.65 -3.07 -6.20
CA ILE A 83 -4.58 -2.67 -5.28
C ILE A 83 -5.10 -1.65 -4.28
N LEU A 84 -4.79 -1.84 -3.00
CA LEU A 84 -5.03 -0.87 -1.93
C LEU A 84 -3.69 -0.30 -1.47
N ALA A 85 -3.38 0.92 -1.90
CA ALA A 85 -2.12 1.60 -1.60
C ALA A 85 -2.30 2.53 -0.41
N LYS A 86 -1.65 2.20 0.71
CA LYS A 86 -1.73 2.96 1.97
C LYS A 86 -0.58 3.96 2.09
N GLY A 87 -0.87 5.20 2.51
CA GLY A 87 0.15 6.22 2.81
C GLY A 87 0.57 7.09 1.62
N MET A 88 1.10 8.29 1.93
CA MET A 88 1.48 9.27 0.90
C MET A 88 2.67 8.81 0.06
N ALA A 89 3.63 8.10 0.66
CA ALA A 89 4.78 7.60 -0.09
C ALA A 89 4.38 6.63 -1.22
N ASN A 90 3.37 5.79 -0.98
CA ASN A 90 2.82 4.91 -2.01
C ASN A 90 2.02 5.69 -3.05
N TRP A 91 1.27 6.74 -2.66
CA TRP A 91 0.66 7.67 -3.62
C TRP A 91 1.73 8.28 -4.53
N GLU A 92 2.74 8.93 -3.97
CA GLU A 92 3.79 9.63 -4.72
C GLU A 92 4.51 8.70 -5.69
N THR A 93 4.93 7.51 -5.24
CA THR A 93 5.70 6.58 -6.09
C THR A 93 4.86 5.85 -7.12
N MET A 94 3.66 5.38 -6.75
CA MET A 94 2.85 4.57 -7.67
C MET A 94 2.11 5.43 -8.70
N THR A 95 1.91 6.72 -8.45
CA THR A 95 1.29 7.65 -9.43
C THR A 95 2.23 8.04 -10.57
N GLU A 96 3.54 7.81 -10.45
CA GLU A 96 4.53 8.04 -11.52
C GLU A 96 4.42 7.03 -12.68
N THR A 97 3.73 5.90 -12.45
CA THR A 97 3.55 4.84 -13.46
C THR A 97 2.07 4.52 -13.66
N PRO A 98 1.66 4.02 -14.84
CA PRO A 98 0.28 3.62 -15.06
C PRO A 98 -0.16 2.51 -14.09
N ALA A 99 -1.32 2.69 -13.44
CA ALA A 99 -1.89 1.68 -12.55
C ALA A 99 -2.15 0.36 -13.31
N PRO A 100 -1.71 -0.80 -12.81
CA PRO A 100 -1.86 -2.09 -13.52
C PRO A 100 -3.31 -2.60 -13.52
N CYS A 101 -4.10 -2.16 -12.54
CA CYS A 101 -5.50 -2.53 -12.28
C CYS A 101 -6.20 -1.36 -11.55
N PRO A 102 -7.49 -1.48 -11.17
CA PRO A 102 -8.11 -0.53 -10.26
C PRO A 102 -7.30 -0.38 -8.96
N THR A 103 -6.88 0.84 -8.65
CA THR A 103 -6.05 1.14 -7.48
C THR A 103 -6.75 2.15 -6.58
N MET A 104 -6.93 1.78 -5.32
CA MET A 104 -7.45 2.65 -4.27
C MET A 104 -6.29 3.18 -3.44
N TYR A 105 -6.11 4.49 -3.42
CA TYR A 105 -5.15 5.16 -2.56
C TYR A 105 -5.82 5.61 -1.27
N LEU A 106 -5.26 5.19 -0.13
CA LEU A 106 -5.79 5.42 1.21
C LEU A 106 -4.72 6.15 2.04
N PHE A 107 -4.87 7.44 2.26
CA PHE A 107 -3.87 8.23 2.99
C PHE A 107 -4.50 9.47 3.65
N ARG A 108 -3.72 10.19 4.46
CA ARG A 108 -4.10 11.50 4.96
C ARG A 108 -3.18 12.55 4.34
N THR A 109 -3.72 13.65 3.81
CA THR A 109 -2.91 14.75 3.29
C THR A 109 -2.12 15.39 4.44
N LYS A 110 -0.79 15.52 4.30
CA LYS A 110 0.08 16.15 5.31
C LYS A 110 0.90 17.32 4.77
N CYS A 111 0.74 17.65 3.49
CA CYS A 111 1.43 18.76 2.84
C CYS A 111 0.61 19.27 1.65
N GLU A 112 0.78 20.56 1.35
CA GLU A 112 0.10 21.26 0.26
C GLU A 112 0.24 20.56 -1.12
N PRO A 113 1.43 20.09 -1.55
CA PRO A 113 1.56 19.49 -2.88
C PRO A 113 0.69 18.25 -3.08
N VAL A 114 0.65 17.35 -2.09
CA VAL A 114 -0.18 16.14 -2.14
C VAL A 114 -1.66 16.50 -2.04
N ALA A 115 -2.01 17.47 -1.21
CA ALA A 115 -3.39 17.93 -1.06
C ALA A 115 -3.92 18.54 -2.37
N ALA A 116 -3.12 19.40 -3.01
CA ALA A 116 -3.41 19.98 -4.32
C ALA A 116 -3.53 18.91 -5.41
N ALA A 117 -2.61 17.94 -5.45
CA ALA A 117 -2.61 16.85 -6.43
C ALA A 117 -3.89 15.99 -6.38
N VAL A 118 -4.43 15.75 -5.18
CA VAL A 118 -5.66 14.96 -5.01
C VAL A 118 -6.94 15.83 -4.99
N GLY A 119 -6.80 17.15 -5.03
CA GLY A 119 -7.92 18.09 -5.01
C GLY A 119 -8.63 18.17 -3.66
N ALA A 120 -7.91 18.04 -2.54
CA ALA A 120 -8.45 18.10 -1.19
C ALA A 120 -7.64 19.07 -0.29
N PRO A 121 -8.23 19.59 0.80
CA PRO A 121 -7.49 20.33 1.83
C PRO A 121 -6.39 19.51 2.51
N GLU A 122 -5.43 20.19 3.12
CA GLU A 122 -4.47 19.55 4.04
C GLU A 122 -5.16 19.01 5.30
N GLY A 123 -4.67 17.88 5.80
CA GLY A 123 -5.21 17.23 6.99
C GLY A 123 -6.45 16.38 6.74
N GLU A 124 -6.83 16.12 5.49
CA GLU A 124 -8.00 15.31 5.12
C GLU A 124 -7.65 13.84 4.89
N SER A 125 -8.58 12.95 5.25
CA SER A 125 -8.49 11.52 4.95
C SER A 125 -9.03 11.25 3.55
N ILE A 126 -8.21 10.60 2.74
CA ILE A 126 -8.45 10.36 1.31
C ILE A 126 -8.70 8.88 1.06
N ALA A 127 -9.75 8.60 0.29
CA ALA A 127 -9.95 7.34 -0.42
C ALA A 127 -10.16 7.66 -1.91
N TYR A 128 -9.12 7.47 -2.71
CA TYR A 128 -9.09 7.88 -4.12
C TYR A 128 -8.96 6.65 -5.04
N LEU A 129 -10.02 6.32 -5.76
CA LEU A 129 -10.07 5.17 -6.68
C LEU A 129 -9.75 5.61 -8.10
N VAL A 130 -8.81 4.92 -8.74
CA VAL A 130 -8.45 5.12 -10.15
C VAL A 130 -8.63 3.85 -10.95
N GLY A 131 -8.84 4.00 -12.27
CA GLY A 131 -8.90 2.87 -13.19
C GLY A 131 -7.53 2.41 -13.67
N LYS A 132 -7.49 1.22 -14.26
CA LYS A 132 -6.30 0.70 -14.95
C LYS A 132 -5.77 1.70 -15.99
N GLY A 133 -4.46 1.90 -16.01
CA GLY A 133 -3.77 2.81 -16.92
C GLY A 133 -3.73 4.27 -16.46
N TRP A 134 -4.40 4.61 -15.36
CA TRP A 134 -4.33 5.97 -14.79
C TRP A 134 -2.94 6.25 -14.21
N LYS A 135 -2.49 7.50 -14.36
CA LYS A 135 -1.31 8.09 -13.72
C LYS A 135 -1.56 9.58 -13.47
N LEU A 136 -0.81 10.17 -12.54
CA LEU A 136 -0.87 11.62 -12.28
C LEU A 136 -0.09 12.42 -13.33
#